data_AF-A0A425CH45-F1
#
_entry.id   AF-A0A425CH45-F1
#
_cell.length_a   1.000
_cell.length_b   1.000
_cell.length_c   1.000
_cell.angle_alpha   90.00
_cell.angle_beta   90.00
_cell.angle_gamma   90.00
#
_symmetry.space_group_name_H-M   'P 1'
#
loop_
_entity.id
_entity.type
_entity.pdbx_description
1 polymer ?
#
loop_
_entity_poly.entity_id
_entity_poly.type
_entity_poly.pdbx_seq_one_letter_code
_entity_poly.pdbx_strand_id
1 'polypeptide(L)'
;MSSSDLNFQDDAWLLVEPKRTFCSPRYRQERLLVRCQALPFWSQPQTVLQLGQIEYLVLNCDAADACKRSGDPKETKKLLQLSVRPLDDVRRTQLYHTSAHAQVLEVFVDGEGTRELLLRCLRGEKNKKKLLDDAFEALIRAQQSRDKETAIGLYKEAERGFREAEKVVDARSRELLIERRGDLQRTIRELEEEVHEGTRNAVAGVVPKKATLISQTIDISARLEELRRFAAKQDDANALQENRANLAGRLAALKNEKAQSAMPVDVLTERLRRLRGYIGPDEGAPVVGSSGVERMSAVGRVIQQVVDEIAFDIEDEDFDVDETVEESDSSSYGSSHVSKSSKF
;
A
#
# COMPACT_ATOMS: atom_id res chain seq x y z
N MET A 1 -5.49 25.12 -16.91
CA MET A 1 -4.65 23.91 -16.82
C MET A 1 -5.07 23.15 -15.58
N SER A 2 -5.77 22.02 -15.76
CA SER A 2 -6.31 21.23 -14.65
C SER A 2 -5.20 20.38 -14.06
N SER A 3 -4.74 20.71 -12.84
CA SER A 3 -3.91 19.81 -12.03
C SER A 3 -4.73 18.56 -11.76
N SER A 4 -4.41 17.47 -12.46
CA SER A 4 -4.94 16.15 -12.12
C SER A 4 -4.04 15.57 -11.06
N ASP A 5 -4.46 15.68 -9.80
CA ASP A 5 -3.69 15.13 -8.70
C ASP A 5 -3.81 13.60 -8.73
N LEU A 6 -2.70 12.95 -9.07
CA LEU A 6 -2.58 11.51 -9.03
C LEU A 6 -2.64 11.07 -7.55
N ASN A 7 -3.64 10.25 -7.23
CA ASN A 7 -3.88 9.78 -5.86
C ASN A 7 -3.36 8.37 -5.66
N PHE A 8 -3.47 7.52 -6.68
CA PHE A 8 -3.03 6.13 -6.62
C PHE A 8 -2.64 5.61 -8.00
N GLN A 9 -1.64 4.74 -8.03
CA GLN A 9 -1.23 3.99 -9.21
C GLN A 9 -0.74 2.63 -8.75
N ASP A 10 -1.33 1.57 -9.32
CA ASP A 10 -0.93 0.19 -9.08
C ASP A 10 -1.46 -0.72 -10.19
N ASP A 11 -1.17 -2.01 -10.11
CA ASP A 11 -1.77 -3.01 -10.96
C ASP A 11 -3.03 -3.60 -10.34
N ALA A 12 -4.02 -3.87 -11.19
CA ALA A 12 -5.25 -4.50 -10.79
C ALA A 12 -5.55 -5.71 -11.68
N TRP A 13 -6.32 -6.62 -11.13
CA TRP A 13 -6.65 -7.89 -11.76
C TRP A 13 -8.15 -7.95 -11.99
N LEU A 14 -8.54 -8.22 -13.24
CA LEU A 14 -9.92 -8.49 -13.62
C LEU A 14 -10.12 -9.99 -13.75
N LEU A 15 -11.15 -10.52 -13.09
CA LEU A 15 -11.50 -11.93 -13.20
C LEU A 15 -12.12 -12.21 -14.57
N VAL A 16 -11.42 -12.99 -15.39
CA VAL A 16 -11.90 -13.42 -16.71
C VAL A 16 -12.73 -14.69 -16.56
N GLU A 17 -12.21 -15.66 -15.81
CA GLU A 17 -12.88 -16.93 -15.56
C GLU A 17 -12.77 -17.31 -14.09
N PRO A 18 -13.88 -17.62 -13.40
CA PRO A 18 -13.83 -18.14 -12.03
C PRO A 18 -13.25 -19.55 -12.01
N LYS A 19 -12.89 -20.01 -10.80
CA LYS A 19 -12.40 -21.37 -10.57
C LYS A 19 -13.37 -22.40 -11.13
N ARG A 20 -12.83 -23.37 -11.85
CA ARG A 20 -13.54 -24.58 -12.27
C ARG A 20 -12.93 -25.80 -11.60
N THR A 21 -13.56 -26.96 -11.74
CA THR A 21 -13.12 -28.22 -11.11
C THR A 21 -11.65 -28.55 -11.38
N PHE A 22 -11.16 -28.25 -12.59
CA PHE A 22 -9.80 -28.58 -13.03
C PHE A 22 -8.93 -27.36 -13.36
N CYS A 23 -9.47 -26.16 -13.26
CA CYS A 23 -8.77 -24.94 -13.66
C CYS A 23 -8.80 -23.90 -12.54
N SER A 24 -7.66 -23.29 -12.28
CA SER A 24 -7.57 -22.10 -11.42
C SER A 24 -8.31 -20.91 -12.04
N PRO A 25 -8.73 -19.93 -11.23
CA PRO A 25 -9.28 -18.69 -11.75
C PRO A 25 -8.30 -18.00 -12.70
N ARG A 26 -8.81 -17.47 -13.81
CA ARG A 26 -8.01 -16.71 -14.77
C ARG A 26 -8.23 -15.23 -14.56
N TYR A 27 -7.12 -14.51 -14.43
CA TYR A 27 -7.11 -13.06 -14.25
C TYR A 27 -6.42 -12.38 -15.43
N ARG A 28 -6.91 -11.19 -15.77
CA ARG A 28 -6.25 -10.27 -16.68
C ARG A 28 -5.70 -9.11 -15.85
N GLN A 29 -4.40 -8.86 -15.97
CA GLN A 29 -3.78 -7.70 -15.35
C GLN A 29 -4.05 -6.45 -16.17
N GLU A 30 -4.51 -5.39 -15.51
CA GLU A 30 -4.69 -4.07 -16.10
C GLU A 30 -4.12 -3.01 -15.17
N ARG A 31 -3.53 -1.96 -15.75
CA ARG A 31 -3.00 -0.85 -14.99
C ARG A 31 -4.14 -0.02 -14.41
N LEU A 32 -4.09 0.24 -13.11
CA LEU A 32 -5.09 1.00 -12.38
C LEU A 32 -4.53 2.36 -11.94
N LEU A 33 -5.24 3.43 -12.27
CA LEU A 33 -4.90 4.79 -11.87
C LEU A 33 -6.11 5.46 -11.26
N VAL A 34 -5.93 6.13 -10.12
CA VAL A 34 -6.98 6.95 -9.48
C VAL A 34 -6.50 8.40 -9.43
N ARG A 35 -7.34 9.29 -9.93
CA ARG A 35 -7.08 10.73 -9.93
C ARG A 35 -8.33 11.51 -9.52
N CYS A 36 -8.13 12.65 -8.87
CA CYS A 36 -9.19 13.63 -8.70
C CYS A 36 -9.16 14.60 -9.88
N GLN A 37 -10.29 14.74 -10.57
CA GLN A 37 -10.40 15.59 -11.74
C GLN A 37 -11.61 16.52 -11.61
N ALA A 38 -11.38 17.82 -11.80
CA ALA A 38 -12.45 18.77 -12.01
C ALA A 38 -13.02 18.59 -13.42
N LEU A 39 -14.30 18.23 -13.51
CA LEU A 39 -15.02 18.06 -14.76
C LEU A 39 -15.81 19.35 -15.07
N PRO A 40 -15.90 19.78 -16.33
CA PRO A 40 -16.44 21.10 -16.69
C PRO A 40 -17.93 21.29 -16.34
N PHE A 41 -18.66 20.20 -16.15
CA PHE A 41 -20.09 20.19 -15.83
C PHE A 41 -20.39 19.98 -14.34
N TRP A 42 -19.37 19.85 -13.48
CA TRP A 42 -19.54 19.73 -12.03
C TRP A 42 -18.74 20.78 -11.28
N SER A 43 -19.33 21.27 -10.19
CA SER A 43 -18.70 22.27 -9.30
C SER A 43 -17.64 21.65 -8.39
N GLN A 44 -17.77 20.36 -8.08
CA GLN A 44 -16.85 19.64 -7.20
C GLN A 44 -15.97 18.67 -8.02
N PRO A 45 -14.68 18.55 -7.67
CA PRO A 45 -13.80 17.56 -8.28
C PRO A 45 -14.32 16.16 -8.01
N GLN A 46 -14.26 15.30 -9.02
CA GLN A 46 -14.71 13.93 -8.91
C GLN A 46 -13.54 12.94 -8.96
N THR A 47 -13.72 11.79 -8.34
CA THR A 47 -12.78 10.70 -8.42
C THR A 47 -12.97 9.92 -9.72
N VAL A 48 -11.92 9.92 -10.55
CA VAL A 48 -11.87 9.19 -11.81
C VAL A 48 -10.90 8.03 -11.67
N LEU A 49 -11.38 6.84 -11.98
CA LEU A 49 -10.63 5.60 -12.07
C LEU A 49 -10.33 5.32 -13.54
N GLN A 50 -9.07 5.14 -13.88
CA GLN A 50 -8.68 4.64 -15.19
C GLN A 50 -8.21 3.20 -15.03
N LEU A 51 -8.82 2.30 -15.80
CA LEU A 51 -8.46 0.90 -15.87
C LEU A 51 -8.05 0.58 -17.31
N GLY A 52 -6.76 0.36 -17.52
CA GLY A 52 -6.19 0.26 -18.86
C GLY A 52 -6.44 1.53 -19.69
N GLN A 53 -7.24 1.39 -20.75
CA GLN A 53 -7.60 2.49 -21.65
C GLN A 53 -8.94 3.15 -21.31
N ILE A 54 -9.73 2.57 -20.40
CA ILE A 54 -11.09 3.03 -20.12
C ILE A 54 -11.09 3.87 -18.85
N GLU A 55 -11.75 5.03 -18.93
CA GLU A 55 -11.94 5.93 -17.80
C GLU A 55 -13.35 5.79 -17.24
N TYR A 56 -13.43 5.72 -15.91
CA TYR A 56 -14.64 5.54 -15.16
C TYR A 56 -14.76 6.64 -14.10
N LEU A 57 -15.96 7.17 -13.96
CA LEU A 57 -16.36 7.93 -12.79
C LEU A 57 -16.77 6.96 -11.69
N VAL A 58 -16.20 7.12 -10.50
CA VAL A 58 -16.51 6.28 -9.35
C VAL A 58 -17.63 6.91 -8.53
N LEU A 59 -18.70 6.17 -8.30
CA LEU A 59 -19.83 6.59 -7.48
C LEU A 59 -19.71 6.06 -6.05
N ASN A 60 -19.55 4.75 -5.91
CA ASN A 60 -19.42 4.05 -4.63
C ASN A 60 -18.34 2.98 -4.72
N CYS A 61 -17.73 2.65 -3.58
CA CYS A 61 -16.70 1.62 -3.49
C CYS A 61 -16.77 0.86 -2.15
N ASP A 62 -16.82 -0.46 -2.25
CA ASP A 62 -16.95 -1.35 -1.10
C ASP A 62 -15.99 -2.54 -1.20
N ALA A 63 -15.52 -3.00 -0.04
CA ALA A 63 -14.74 -4.23 0.05
C ALA A 63 -15.67 -5.43 -0.11
N ALA A 64 -15.28 -6.40 -0.94
CA ALA A 64 -16.03 -7.62 -1.14
C ALA A 64 -15.13 -8.85 -0.91
N ASP A 65 -15.78 -10.02 -0.89
CA ASP A 65 -15.13 -11.30 -0.62
C ASP A 65 -14.62 -11.93 -1.92
N ALA A 66 -13.29 -11.93 -2.07
CA ALA A 66 -12.62 -12.46 -3.25
C ALA A 66 -12.84 -13.96 -3.42
N CYS A 67 -12.82 -14.73 -2.32
CA CYS A 67 -12.98 -16.18 -2.35
C CYS A 67 -14.38 -16.58 -2.85
N LYS A 68 -15.41 -15.84 -2.43
CA LYS A 68 -16.79 -16.06 -2.91
C LYS A 68 -16.91 -15.80 -4.41
N ARG A 69 -16.23 -14.76 -4.91
CA ARG A 69 -16.37 -14.36 -6.30
C ARG A 69 -15.52 -15.19 -7.26
N SER A 70 -14.30 -15.54 -6.88
CA SER A 70 -13.41 -16.38 -7.67
C SER A 70 -13.76 -17.87 -7.54
N GLY A 71 -14.45 -18.27 -6.47
CA GLY A 71 -14.76 -19.66 -6.16
C GLY A 71 -13.56 -20.43 -5.60
N ASP A 72 -12.44 -19.75 -5.33
CA ASP A 72 -11.26 -20.36 -4.71
C ASP A 72 -11.16 -20.02 -3.22
N PRO A 73 -11.25 -21.01 -2.30
CA PRO A 73 -11.01 -20.75 -0.87
C PRO A 73 -9.57 -20.33 -0.56
N LYS A 74 -8.62 -20.59 -1.47
CA LYS A 74 -7.21 -20.19 -1.33
C LYS A 74 -6.89 -18.88 -2.05
N GLU A 75 -7.90 -18.08 -2.39
CA GLU A 75 -7.71 -16.81 -3.08
C GLU A 75 -6.84 -15.85 -2.24
N THR A 76 -5.77 -15.35 -2.85
CA THR A 76 -4.82 -14.45 -2.19
C THR A 76 -5.13 -12.99 -2.51
N LYS A 77 -5.75 -12.74 -3.67
CA LYS A 77 -6.17 -11.41 -4.10
C LYS A 77 -7.35 -10.92 -3.27
N LYS A 78 -7.48 -9.61 -3.14
CA LYS A 78 -8.57 -8.96 -2.42
C LYS A 78 -9.47 -8.23 -3.40
N LEU A 79 -10.78 -8.37 -3.21
CA LEU A 79 -11.79 -7.84 -4.12
C LEU A 79 -12.33 -6.49 -3.62
N LEU A 80 -12.49 -5.57 -4.55
CA LEU A 80 -13.29 -4.36 -4.43
C LEU A 80 -14.43 -4.39 -5.44
N GLN A 81 -15.61 -3.98 -4.98
CA GLN A 81 -16.79 -3.80 -5.81
C GLN A 81 -17.04 -2.30 -5.95
N LEU A 82 -17.03 -1.80 -7.18
CA LEU A 82 -17.14 -0.39 -7.52
C LEU A 82 -18.41 -0.15 -8.31
N SER A 83 -19.23 0.80 -7.88
CA SER A 83 -20.31 1.33 -8.72
C SER A 83 -19.74 2.47 -9.54
N VAL A 84 -19.69 2.31 -10.86
CA VAL A 84 -19.00 3.23 -11.76
C VAL A 84 -19.85 3.59 -12.97
N ARG A 85 -19.50 4.71 -13.61
CA ARG A 85 -20.05 5.12 -14.92
C ARG A 85 -18.91 5.36 -15.89
N PRO A 86 -18.92 4.82 -17.12
CA PRO A 86 -17.92 5.15 -18.12
C PRO A 86 -17.91 6.65 -18.39
N LEU A 87 -16.73 7.27 -18.36
CA LEU A 87 -16.62 8.73 -18.46
C LEU A 87 -17.07 9.25 -19.83
N ASP A 88 -16.85 8.48 -20.88
CA ASP A 88 -17.35 8.80 -22.22
C ASP A 88 -18.87 8.76 -22.30
N ASP A 89 -19.51 7.84 -21.58
CA ASP A 89 -20.97 7.82 -21.47
C ASP A 89 -21.47 9.05 -20.70
N VAL A 90 -20.85 9.38 -19.56
CA VAL A 90 -21.20 10.59 -18.78
C VAL A 90 -21.07 11.87 -19.62
N ARG A 91 -20.00 11.99 -20.42
CA ARG A 91 -19.81 13.13 -21.33
C ARG A 91 -20.90 13.18 -22.40
N ARG A 92 -21.23 12.05 -23.03
CA ARG A 92 -22.30 11.96 -24.03
C ARG A 92 -23.66 12.26 -23.42
N THR A 93 -23.97 11.68 -22.27
CA THR A 93 -25.25 11.86 -21.60
C THR A 93 -25.46 13.28 -21.18
N GLN A 94 -24.39 13.99 -20.81
CA GLN A 94 -24.51 15.39 -20.47
C GLN A 94 -24.62 16.30 -21.71
N LEU A 95 -24.02 15.91 -22.83
CA LEU A 95 -24.21 16.60 -24.12
C LEU A 95 -25.64 16.47 -24.66
N TYR A 96 -26.24 15.29 -24.50
CA TYR A 96 -27.58 14.97 -25.04
C TYR A 96 -28.70 15.00 -23.99
N HIS A 97 -28.39 15.39 -22.75
CA HIS A 97 -29.31 15.40 -21.60
C HIS A 97 -30.06 14.07 -21.37
N THR A 98 -29.34 12.95 -21.41
CA THR A 98 -29.86 11.61 -21.13
C THR A 98 -29.35 11.05 -19.79
N SER A 99 -29.84 9.87 -19.40
CA SER A 99 -29.38 9.18 -18.19
C SER A 99 -28.10 8.39 -18.45
N ALA A 100 -27.06 8.63 -17.65
CA ALA A 100 -25.82 7.86 -17.70
C ALA A 100 -25.99 6.45 -17.11
N HIS A 101 -25.46 5.44 -17.82
CA HIS A 101 -25.53 4.05 -17.38
C HIS A 101 -24.57 3.82 -16.20
N ALA A 102 -25.08 3.22 -15.13
CA ALA A 102 -24.28 2.78 -14.00
C ALA A 102 -24.02 1.27 -14.11
N GLN A 103 -22.76 0.88 -13.91
CA GLN A 103 -22.33 -0.51 -13.94
C GLN A 103 -21.52 -0.84 -12.69
N VAL A 104 -21.53 -2.12 -12.33
CA VAL A 104 -20.71 -2.65 -11.23
C VAL A 104 -19.42 -3.20 -11.82
N LEU A 105 -18.29 -2.70 -11.34
CA LEU A 105 -16.95 -3.15 -11.70
C LEU A 105 -16.33 -3.89 -10.52
N GLU A 106 -15.84 -5.09 -10.78
CA GLU A 106 -15.17 -5.95 -9.79
C GLU A 106 -13.68 -5.95 -10.05
N VAL A 107 -12.90 -5.46 -9.08
CA VAL A 107 -11.46 -5.25 -9.24
C VAL A 107 -10.71 -5.99 -8.13
N PHE A 108 -9.75 -6.83 -8.51
CA PHE A 108 -8.91 -7.58 -7.59
C PHE A 108 -7.55 -6.89 -7.44
N VAL A 109 -7.04 -6.82 -6.21
CA VAL A 109 -5.76 -6.19 -5.88
C VAL A 109 -4.94 -7.12 -4.99
N ASP A 110 -3.62 -7.03 -5.07
CA ASP A 110 -2.72 -7.89 -4.31
C ASP A 110 -2.54 -7.37 -2.87
N GLY A 111 -3.10 -8.09 -1.91
CA GLY A 111 -2.96 -7.79 -0.49
C GLY A 111 -4.05 -6.89 0.11
N GLU A 112 -4.11 -6.89 1.45
CA GLU A 112 -5.13 -6.16 2.20
C GLU A 112 -4.81 -4.66 2.30
N GLY A 113 -3.54 -4.31 2.52
CA GLY A 113 -3.12 -2.92 2.66
C GLY A 113 -3.29 -2.08 1.39
N THR A 114 -3.08 -2.70 0.22
CA THR A 114 -3.32 -2.06 -1.10
C THR A 114 -4.81 -1.85 -1.33
N ARG A 115 -5.66 -2.82 -0.98
CA ARG A 115 -7.12 -2.67 -1.00
C ARG A 115 -7.59 -1.51 -0.12
N GLU A 116 -7.14 -1.44 1.12
CA GLU A 116 -7.51 -0.37 2.04
C GLU A 116 -7.06 1.01 1.53
N LEU A 117 -5.84 1.08 0.98
CA LEU A 117 -5.30 2.33 0.43
C LEU A 117 -6.08 2.75 -0.83
N LEU A 118 -6.42 1.82 -1.71
CA LEU A 118 -7.25 2.08 -2.88
C LEU A 118 -8.66 2.55 -2.47
N LEU A 119 -9.31 1.89 -1.50
CA LEU A 119 -10.62 2.32 -0.98
C LEU A 119 -10.57 3.74 -0.43
N ARG A 120 -9.52 4.09 0.32
CA ARG A 120 -9.30 5.44 0.83
C ARG A 120 -9.21 6.46 -0.31
N CYS A 121 -8.40 6.17 -1.32
CA CYS A 121 -8.24 7.04 -2.49
C CYS A 121 -9.56 7.20 -3.27
N LEU A 122 -10.33 6.13 -3.41
CA LEU A 122 -11.60 6.13 -4.14
C LEU A 122 -12.69 6.92 -3.42
N ARG A 123 -12.70 6.91 -2.08
CA ARG A 123 -13.60 7.72 -1.24
C ARG A 123 -13.23 9.20 -1.20
N GLY A 124 -12.10 9.59 -1.81
CA GLY A 124 -11.59 10.95 -1.74
C GLY A 124 -11.03 11.32 -0.36
N GLU A 125 -10.73 10.32 0.48
CA GLU A 125 -10.04 10.56 1.74
C GLU A 125 -8.59 10.98 1.43
N LYS A 126 -8.22 12.18 1.89
CA LYS A 126 -6.90 12.75 1.63
C LYS A 126 -5.81 11.89 2.28
N ASN A 127 -4.71 11.69 1.57
CA ASN A 127 -3.56 10.95 2.08
C ASN A 127 -3.00 11.64 3.35
N LYS A 128 -2.98 10.91 4.48
CA LYS A 128 -2.41 11.37 5.77
C LYS A 128 -1.06 12.06 5.61
N LYS A 129 -0.19 11.48 4.78
CA LYS A 129 1.14 12.04 4.52
C LYS A 129 1.07 13.39 3.82
N LYS A 130 0.31 13.50 2.72
CA LYS A 130 0.11 14.77 2.01
C LYS A 130 -0.51 15.83 2.93
N LEU A 131 -1.53 15.47 3.71
CA LEU A 131 -2.14 16.37 4.71
C LEU A 131 -1.14 16.92 5.72
N LEU A 132 -0.25 16.08 6.22
CA LEU A 132 0.77 16.49 7.18
C LEU A 132 1.85 17.33 6.51
N ASP A 133 2.33 16.92 5.34
CA ASP A 133 3.35 17.63 4.56
C ASP A 133 2.85 19.05 4.21
N ASP A 134 1.61 19.19 3.73
CA ASP A 134 0.97 20.48 3.44
C ASP A 134 0.82 21.34 4.70
N ALA A 135 0.42 20.74 5.83
CA ALA A 135 0.27 21.44 7.10
C ALA A 135 1.62 21.94 7.66
N PHE A 136 2.67 21.12 7.54
CA PHE A 136 4.02 21.52 7.93
C PHE A 136 4.59 22.59 7.00
N GLU A 137 4.33 22.49 5.70
CA GLU A 137 4.76 23.52 4.75
C GLU A 137 4.08 24.87 5.05
N ALA A 138 2.78 24.88 5.31
CA ALA A 138 2.05 26.07 5.73
C ALA A 138 2.64 26.67 7.03
N LEU A 139 3.02 25.81 7.98
CA LEU A 139 3.64 26.23 9.24
C LEU A 139 5.04 26.83 9.04
N ILE A 140 5.86 26.26 8.16
CA ILE A 140 7.18 26.79 7.81
C ILE A 140 7.01 28.17 7.13
N ARG A 141 6.07 28.29 6.19
CA ARG A 141 5.76 29.56 5.53
C ARG A 141 5.27 30.60 6.52
N ALA A 142 4.45 30.22 7.50
CA ALA A 142 3.99 31.11 8.57
C ALA A 142 5.17 31.65 9.39
N GLN A 143 6.12 30.79 9.77
CA GLN A 143 7.31 31.18 10.53
C GLN A 143 8.26 32.09 9.74
N GLN A 144 8.30 31.93 8.42
CA GLN A 144 9.13 32.76 7.53
C GLN A 144 8.45 34.06 7.11
N SER A 145 7.14 34.17 7.31
CA SER A 145 6.38 35.37 6.95
C SER A 145 6.76 36.55 7.87
N ARG A 146 7.00 37.71 7.26
CA ARG A 146 7.35 38.95 7.98
C ARG A 146 6.13 39.76 8.39
N ASP A 147 4.99 39.50 7.74
CA ASP A 147 3.73 40.18 7.98
C ASP A 147 2.83 39.32 8.88
N LYS A 148 2.43 39.88 10.01
CA LYS A 148 1.66 39.19 11.06
C LYS A 148 0.28 38.77 10.56
N GLU A 149 -0.37 39.55 9.69
CA GLU A 149 -1.69 39.19 9.16
C GLU A 149 -1.62 37.96 8.24
N THR A 150 -0.62 37.94 7.37
CA THR A 150 -0.35 36.77 6.51
C THR A 150 0.10 35.55 7.35
N ALA A 151 0.88 35.77 8.41
CA ALA A 151 1.31 34.72 9.34
C ALA A 151 0.11 34.05 10.01
N ILE A 152 -0.84 34.85 10.51
CA ILE A 152 -2.08 34.35 11.14
C ILE A 152 -2.89 33.52 10.15
N GLY A 153 -3.01 33.96 8.90
CA GLY A 153 -3.66 33.20 7.82
C GLY A 153 -3.01 31.82 7.62
N LEU A 154 -1.68 31.79 7.49
CA LEU A 154 -0.92 30.55 7.29
C LEU A 154 -0.95 29.62 8.51
N TYR A 155 -0.93 30.16 9.74
CA TYR A 155 -1.11 29.36 10.95
C TYR A 155 -2.50 28.74 11.05
N LYS A 156 -3.56 29.45 10.60
CA LYS A 156 -4.93 28.90 10.50
C LYS A 156 -5.04 27.82 9.43
N GLU A 157 -4.33 27.96 8.31
CA GLU A 157 -4.25 26.91 7.28
C GLU A 157 -3.54 25.65 7.81
N ALA A 158 -2.41 25.82 8.51
CA ALA A 158 -1.71 24.72 9.17
C ALA A 158 -2.60 24.02 10.22
N GLU A 159 -3.32 24.79 11.06
CA GLU A 159 -4.25 24.24 12.06
C GLU A 159 -5.37 23.41 11.43
N ARG A 160 -5.90 23.87 10.29
CA ARG A 160 -6.90 23.14 9.51
C ARG A 160 -6.33 21.82 8.97
N GLY A 161 -5.11 21.85 8.42
CA GLY A 161 -4.42 20.66 7.94
C GLY A 161 -4.19 19.62 9.03
N PHE A 162 -3.71 20.04 10.21
CA PHE A 162 -3.54 19.14 11.36
C PHE A 162 -4.88 18.58 11.88
N ARG A 163 -5.96 19.36 11.84
CA ARG A 163 -7.32 18.90 12.21
C ARG A 163 -7.84 17.85 11.25
N GLU A 164 -7.59 18.00 9.95
CA GLU A 164 -7.94 16.99 8.94
C GLU A 164 -7.09 15.73 9.13
N ALA A 165 -5.79 15.88 9.40
CA ALA A 165 -4.90 14.76 9.66
C ALA A 165 -5.34 13.95 10.89
N GLU A 166 -5.77 14.60 11.98
CA GLU A 166 -6.23 13.97 13.23
C GLU A 166 -7.26 12.86 13.01
N LYS A 167 -8.17 13.05 12.05
CA LYS A 167 -9.24 12.08 11.71
C LYS A 167 -8.69 10.79 11.11
N VAL A 168 -7.53 10.85 10.48
CA VAL A 168 -6.91 9.77 9.70
C VAL A 168 -5.75 9.12 10.48
N VAL A 169 -5.31 9.71 11.59
CA VAL A 169 -4.13 9.29 12.37
C VAL A 169 -4.50 8.35 13.52
N ASP A 170 -3.57 7.43 13.83
CA ASP A 170 -3.60 6.48 14.94
C ASP A 170 -3.63 7.19 16.31
N ALA A 171 -4.17 6.53 17.34
CA ALA A 171 -4.39 7.12 18.67
C ALA A 171 -3.17 7.85 19.26
N ARG A 172 -1.97 7.24 19.20
CA ARG A 172 -0.74 7.83 19.75
C ARG A 172 -0.35 9.14 19.04
N SER A 173 -0.37 9.15 17.72
CA SER A 173 -0.04 10.36 16.96
C SER A 173 -1.19 11.37 16.91
N ARG A 174 -2.41 10.95 17.25
CA ARG A 174 -3.54 11.84 17.47
C ARG A 174 -3.32 12.74 18.68
N GLU A 175 -2.85 12.19 19.79
CA GLU A 175 -2.53 12.96 21.01
C GLU A 175 -1.49 14.05 20.73
N LEU A 176 -0.41 13.70 20.01
CA LEU A 176 0.62 14.67 19.61
C LEU A 176 0.06 15.78 18.71
N LEU A 177 -0.85 15.45 17.79
CA LEU A 177 -1.50 16.44 16.93
C LEU A 177 -2.44 17.35 17.72
N ILE A 178 -3.15 16.83 18.71
CA ILE A 178 -4.03 17.62 19.58
C ILE A 178 -3.19 18.63 20.38
N GLU A 179 -2.10 18.18 21.00
CA GLU A 179 -1.19 19.06 21.75
C GLU A 179 -0.61 20.15 20.83
N ARG A 180 -0.10 19.75 19.66
CA ARG A 180 0.48 20.69 18.70
C ARG A 180 -0.53 21.70 18.17
N ARG A 181 -1.79 21.28 17.95
CA ARG A 181 -2.88 22.20 17.59
C ARG A 181 -3.21 23.16 18.72
N GLY A 182 -3.16 22.71 19.97
CA GLY A 182 -3.31 23.56 21.15
C GLY A 182 -2.24 24.66 21.21
N ASP A 183 -0.98 24.31 20.93
CA ASP A 183 0.11 25.28 20.83
C ASP A 183 -0.14 26.30 19.71
N LEU A 184 -0.53 25.82 18.52
CA LEU A 184 -0.80 26.68 17.37
C LEU A 184 -1.95 27.64 17.66
N GLN A 185 -3.02 27.18 18.29
CA GLN A 185 -4.15 28.04 18.67
C GLN A 185 -3.74 29.13 19.67
N ARG A 186 -2.82 28.83 20.60
CA ARG A 186 -2.26 29.85 21.50
C ARG A 186 -1.47 30.89 20.73
N THR A 187 -0.58 30.47 19.84
CA THR A 187 0.21 31.41 19.01
C THR A 187 -0.66 32.27 18.10
N ILE A 188 -1.74 31.72 17.54
CA ILE A 188 -2.69 32.49 16.73
C ILE A 188 -3.37 33.58 17.57
N ARG A 189 -3.83 33.25 18.78
CA ARG A 189 -4.48 34.23 19.68
C ARG A 189 -3.51 35.33 20.09
N GLU A 190 -2.30 34.98 20.48
CA GLU A 190 -1.25 35.95 20.85
C GLU A 190 -0.96 36.92 19.69
N LEU A 191 -0.81 36.39 18.46
CA LEU A 191 -0.57 37.23 17.28
C LEU A 191 -1.79 38.09 16.91
N GLU A 192 -3.01 37.56 17.06
CA GLU A 192 -4.24 38.33 16.84
C GLU A 192 -4.38 39.48 17.84
N GLU A 193 -4.06 39.25 19.11
CA GLU A 193 -4.06 40.27 20.16
C GLU A 193 -3.04 41.38 19.87
N GLU A 194 -1.80 41.03 19.48
CA GLU A 194 -0.76 42.01 19.12
C GLU A 194 -1.15 42.88 17.91
N VAL A 195 -1.76 42.30 16.88
CA VAL A 195 -2.24 43.04 15.70
C VAL A 195 -3.39 43.97 16.11
N HIS A 196 -4.28 43.51 16.98
CA HIS A 196 -5.42 44.29 17.46
C HIS A 196 -4.98 45.45 18.37
N GLU A 197 -3.98 45.25 19.23
CA GLU A 197 -3.37 46.29 20.06
C GLU A 197 -2.60 47.31 19.23
N GLY A 198 -1.83 46.88 18.23
CA GLY A 198 -1.15 47.78 17.29
C GLY A 198 -2.13 48.70 16.55
N THR A 199 -3.27 48.14 16.12
CA THR A 199 -4.33 48.90 15.43
C THR A 199 -5.03 49.88 16.38
N ARG A 200 -5.32 49.48 17.63
CA ARG A 200 -5.91 50.36 18.65
C ARG A 200 -4.98 51.51 19.04
N ASN A 201 -3.68 51.24 19.20
CA ASN A 201 -2.68 52.25 19.55
C ASN A 201 -2.43 53.24 18.39
N ALA A 202 -2.49 52.77 17.14
CA ALA A 202 -2.40 53.64 15.96
C ALA A 202 -3.61 54.59 15.82
N VAL A 203 -4.81 54.15 16.19
CA VAL A 203 -6.04 54.96 16.15
C VAL A 203 -6.14 55.94 17.32
N ALA A 204 -5.56 55.61 18.48
CA ALA A 204 -5.62 56.46 19.67
C ALA A 204 -4.56 57.59 19.72
N GLY A 205 -3.64 57.70 18.74
CA GLY A 205 -2.62 58.75 18.72
C GLY A 205 -1.69 58.75 19.94
N VAL A 206 -1.60 57.63 20.66
CA VAL A 206 -0.73 57.48 21.82
C VAL A 206 0.59 56.93 21.32
N VAL A 207 1.65 57.74 21.48
CA VAL A 207 3.04 57.32 21.25
C VAL A 207 3.25 56.01 22.02
N PRO A 208 3.69 54.91 21.36
CA PRO A 208 3.89 53.67 22.06
C PRO A 208 4.99 53.92 23.09
N LYS A 209 4.63 53.84 24.38
CA LYS A 209 5.60 53.62 25.44
C LYS A 209 6.33 52.36 25.05
N LYS A 210 7.57 52.53 24.61
CA LYS A 210 8.62 51.54 24.36
C LYS A 210 8.23 50.21 25.00
N ALA A 211 7.49 49.39 24.24
CA ALA A 211 7.21 48.04 24.64
C ALA A 211 8.59 47.40 24.68
N THR A 212 8.99 46.99 25.88
CA THR A 212 10.11 46.08 26.07
C THR A 212 9.84 44.94 25.12
N LEU A 213 10.53 44.95 23.98
CA LEU A 213 10.71 43.80 23.14
C LEU A 213 11.29 42.75 24.07
N ILE A 214 10.43 41.90 24.63
CA ILE A 214 10.80 40.51 24.89
C ILE A 214 10.89 39.90 23.49
N SER A 215 11.87 40.36 22.72
CA SER A 215 12.61 39.46 21.89
C SER A 215 13.12 38.45 22.90
N GLN A 216 12.43 37.32 23.00
CA GLN A 216 13.15 36.10 23.26
C GLN A 216 14.07 35.92 22.04
N THR A 217 15.14 36.74 21.96
CA THR A 217 16.43 36.22 21.56
C THR A 217 16.71 35.16 22.62
N ILE A 218 16.10 33.99 22.45
CA ILE A 218 16.69 32.76 22.90
C ILE A 218 18.08 32.87 22.33
N ASP A 219 19.05 33.18 23.19
CA ASP A 219 20.42 33.38 22.80
C ASP A 219 20.81 32.07 22.11
N ILE A 220 20.85 32.10 20.77
CA ILE A 220 20.82 30.88 19.94
C ILE A 220 22.06 30.04 20.27
N SER A 221 23.14 30.73 20.64
CA SER A 221 24.35 30.23 21.29
C SER A 221 24.05 29.45 22.58
N ALA A 222 23.31 30.01 23.53
CA ALA A 222 22.96 29.36 24.80
C ALA A 222 22.07 28.12 24.57
N ARG A 223 21.11 28.18 23.63
CA ARG A 223 20.28 27.01 23.30
C ARG A 223 21.03 25.95 22.51
N LEU A 224 21.98 26.33 21.66
CA LEU A 224 22.92 25.38 21.03
C LEU A 224 23.81 24.69 22.06
N GLU A 225 24.28 25.42 23.07
CA GLU A 225 25.09 24.84 24.14
C GLU A 225 24.25 23.91 25.03
N GLU A 226 22.99 24.26 25.29
CA GLU A 226 22.04 23.41 26.01
C GLU A 226 21.68 22.15 25.21
N LEU A 227 21.45 22.28 23.89
CA LEU A 227 21.22 21.14 22.99
C LEU A 227 22.46 20.25 22.87
N ARG A 228 23.67 20.82 22.86
CA ARG A 228 24.91 20.03 22.90
C ARG A 228 25.08 19.29 24.21
N ARG A 229 24.78 19.93 25.35
CA ARG A 229 24.78 19.27 26.67
C ARG A 229 23.70 18.20 26.78
N PHE A 230 22.55 18.40 26.14
CA PHE A 230 21.48 17.42 26.09
C PHE A 230 21.85 16.22 25.22
N ALA A 231 22.43 16.44 24.05
CA ALA A 231 22.94 15.38 23.18
C ALA A 231 24.02 14.55 23.90
N ALA A 232 24.99 15.20 24.56
CA ALA A 232 26.01 14.49 25.33
C ALA A 232 25.41 13.63 26.46
N LYS A 233 24.40 14.12 27.18
CA LYS A 233 23.68 13.34 28.20
C LYS A 233 22.89 12.17 27.61
N GLN A 234 22.35 12.34 26.41
CA GLN A 234 21.62 11.29 25.72
C GLN A 234 22.56 10.21 25.19
N ASP A 235 23.74 10.59 24.71
CA ASP A 235 24.80 9.65 24.30
C ASP A 235 25.33 8.87 25.50
N ASP A 236 25.54 9.51 26.65
CA ASP A 236 25.92 8.84 27.90
C ASP A 236 24.82 7.87 28.39
N ALA A 237 23.55 8.27 28.29
CA ALA A 237 22.41 7.43 28.65
C ALA A 237 22.26 6.23 27.70
N ASN A 238 22.46 6.45 26.40
CA ASN A 238 22.45 5.39 25.38
C ASN A 238 23.63 4.43 25.59
N ALA A 239 24.83 4.93 25.88
CA ALA A 239 25.99 4.10 26.18
C ALA A 239 25.77 3.27 27.47
N LEU A 240 25.16 3.84 28.50
CA LEU A 240 24.77 3.09 29.71
C LEU A 240 23.69 2.05 29.42
N GLN A 241 22.75 2.34 28.52
CA GLN A 241 21.66 1.44 28.15
C GLN A 241 22.12 0.31 27.22
N GLU A 242 23.02 0.58 26.28
CA GLU A 242 23.69 -0.45 25.45
C GLU A 242 24.57 -1.36 26.29
N ASN A 243 25.30 -0.82 27.27
CA ASN A 243 26.06 -1.63 28.23
C ASN A 243 25.14 -2.50 29.11
N ARG A 244 23.99 -1.97 29.54
CA ARG A 244 22.96 -2.75 30.25
C ARG A 244 22.34 -3.83 29.37
N ALA A 245 22.04 -3.53 28.11
CA ALA A 245 21.48 -4.48 27.16
C ALA A 245 22.46 -5.61 26.85
N ASN A 246 23.76 -5.30 26.72
CA ASN A 246 24.83 -6.29 26.54
C ASN A 246 25.02 -7.18 27.77
N LEU A 247 24.97 -6.64 28.98
CA LEU A 247 25.02 -7.42 30.23
C LEU A 247 23.78 -8.30 30.41
N ALA A 248 22.59 -7.78 30.08
CA ALA A 248 21.35 -8.54 30.13
C ALA A 248 21.32 -9.69 29.11
N GLY A 249 21.80 -9.43 27.87
CA GLY A 249 21.97 -10.46 26.84
C GLY A 249 22.97 -11.54 27.25
N ARG A 250 24.10 -11.15 27.86
CA ARG A 250 25.10 -12.09 28.39
C ARG A 250 24.58 -12.90 29.59
N LEU A 251 23.79 -12.32 30.48
CA LEU A 251 23.12 -13.03 31.57
C LEU A 251 22.02 -13.98 31.08
N ALA A 252 21.29 -13.61 30.02
CA ALA A 252 20.31 -14.49 29.39
C ALA A 252 20.98 -15.69 28.69
N ALA A 253 22.12 -15.47 28.01
CA ALA A 253 22.91 -16.54 27.42
C ALA A 253 23.44 -17.52 28.50
N LEU A 254 23.97 -17.01 29.62
CA LEU A 254 24.43 -17.83 30.74
C LEU A 254 23.30 -18.60 31.44
N LYS A 255 22.07 -18.05 31.48
CA LYS A 255 20.89 -18.76 32.01
C LYS A 255 20.44 -19.90 31.09
N ASN A 256 20.61 -19.74 29.77
CA ASN A 256 20.27 -20.78 28.80
C ASN A 256 21.31 -21.91 28.75
N GLU A 257 22.60 -21.64 29.03
CA GLU A 257 23.61 -22.71 29.15
C GLU A 257 23.35 -23.62 30.36
N LYS A 258 22.85 -23.08 31.48
CA LYS A 258 22.45 -23.89 32.64
C LYS A 258 21.13 -24.66 32.44
N ALA A 259 20.37 -24.32 31.38
CA ALA A 259 19.08 -24.92 31.04
C ALA A 259 19.17 -25.92 29.87
N GLN A 260 20.36 -26.26 29.37
CA GLN A 260 20.57 -27.50 28.61
C GLN A 260 20.65 -28.68 29.57
N SER A 261 19.57 -28.91 30.32
CA SER A 261 19.32 -30.18 30.97
C SER A 261 19.10 -31.22 29.87
N ALA A 262 19.90 -32.28 29.90
CA ALA A 262 19.94 -33.36 28.92
C ALA A 262 18.53 -33.83 28.50
N MET A 263 18.32 -33.95 27.18
CA MET A 263 17.13 -34.62 26.65
C MET A 263 17.08 -36.06 27.19
N PRO A 264 15.92 -36.55 27.65
CA PRO A 264 15.81 -37.87 28.27
C PRO A 264 16.21 -38.97 27.29
N VAL A 265 17.04 -39.90 27.77
CA VAL A 265 17.70 -40.97 26.99
C VAL A 265 16.70 -41.86 26.24
N ASP A 266 15.46 -41.91 26.70
CA ASP A 266 14.36 -42.69 26.12
C ASP A 266 13.94 -42.18 24.73
N VAL A 267 14.11 -40.89 24.44
CA VAL A 267 13.81 -40.31 23.11
C VAL A 267 14.88 -40.69 22.08
N LEU A 268 16.13 -40.87 22.53
CA LEU A 268 17.24 -41.27 21.65
C LEU A 268 17.18 -42.76 21.30
N THR A 269 16.82 -43.62 22.26
CA THR A 269 16.66 -45.06 22.03
C THR A 269 15.48 -45.35 21.10
N GLU A 270 14.38 -44.61 21.23
CA GLU A 270 13.23 -44.77 20.35
C GLU A 270 13.49 -44.23 18.93
N ARG A 271 14.26 -43.15 18.81
CA ARG A 271 14.65 -42.58 17.52
C ARG A 271 15.69 -43.44 16.79
N LEU A 272 16.63 -44.06 17.52
CA LEU A 272 17.55 -45.07 16.96
C LEU A 272 16.81 -46.36 16.56
N ARG A 273 15.77 -46.75 17.30
CA ARG A 273 14.94 -47.92 16.95
C ARG A 273 14.15 -47.68 15.66
N ARG A 274 13.58 -46.48 15.47
CA ARG A 274 12.92 -46.07 14.21
C ARG A 274 13.91 -45.95 13.05
N LEU A 275 15.12 -45.45 13.29
CA LEU A 275 16.16 -45.32 12.26
C LEU A 275 16.70 -46.68 11.79
N ARG A 276 16.71 -47.70 12.66
CA ARG A 276 17.09 -49.09 12.31
C ARG A 276 15.94 -49.93 11.74
N GLY A 277 14.73 -49.37 11.59
CA GLY A 277 13.62 -50.04 10.90
C GLY A 277 12.95 -51.20 11.64
N TYR A 278 13.11 -51.32 12.96
CA TYR A 278 12.42 -52.38 13.73
C TYR A 278 10.97 -51.99 14.04
N ILE A 279 10.01 -52.67 13.40
CA ILE A 279 8.60 -52.70 13.78
C ILE A 279 8.41 -53.96 14.66
N GLY A 280 8.07 -53.76 15.93
CA GLY A 280 7.68 -54.85 16.84
C GLY A 280 6.24 -55.33 16.60
N PRO A 281 5.87 -56.53 17.06
CA PRO A 281 4.69 -57.24 16.58
C PRO A 281 3.38 -56.85 17.29
N ASP A 282 2.30 -56.94 16.50
CA ASP A 282 0.88 -57.14 16.83
C ASP A 282 0.20 -56.33 17.93
N GLU A 283 -0.86 -55.59 17.54
CA GLU A 283 -2.24 -56.06 17.74
C GLU A 283 -3.18 -55.44 16.69
N GLY A 284 -3.98 -56.28 16.01
CA GLY A 284 -5.20 -55.87 15.29
C GLY A 284 -5.27 -56.20 13.79
N ALA A 285 -5.41 -57.49 13.44
CA ALA A 285 -5.82 -57.95 12.11
C ALA A 285 -7.34 -57.72 11.86
N PRO A 286 -7.95 -58.06 10.69
CA PRO A 286 -7.39 -58.51 9.41
C PRO A 286 -8.01 -57.84 8.15
N VAL A 287 -7.27 -57.64 7.06
CA VAL A 287 -7.85 -57.58 5.70
C VAL A 287 -6.97 -58.32 4.69
N VAL A 288 -7.48 -59.51 4.35
CA VAL A 288 -7.51 -60.20 3.06
C VAL A 288 -6.64 -59.60 1.92
N GLY A 289 -5.60 -60.37 1.57
CA GLY A 289 -5.23 -60.79 0.22
C GLY A 289 -5.08 -59.76 -0.90
N SER A 290 -3.85 -59.51 -1.35
CA SER A 290 -3.35 -59.98 -2.66
C SER A 290 -2.01 -59.34 -3.04
N SER A 291 -1.18 -60.15 -3.70
CA SER A 291 0.03 -59.85 -4.49
C SER A 291 1.22 -59.19 -3.78
N GLY A 292 2.34 -59.91 -3.82
CA GLY A 292 3.66 -59.41 -3.48
C GLY A 292 4.00 -58.20 -4.33
N VAL A 293 4.19 -57.07 -3.66
CA VAL A 293 5.00 -55.96 -4.14
C VAL A 293 6.02 -55.76 -3.03
N GLU A 294 7.27 -56.08 -3.31
CA GLU A 294 8.39 -55.69 -2.45
C GLU A 294 8.22 -54.20 -2.15
N ARG A 295 7.97 -53.87 -0.87
CA ARG A 295 7.77 -52.49 -0.44
C ARG A 295 9.09 -51.74 -0.59
N MET A 296 9.33 -51.17 -1.78
CA MET A 296 10.42 -50.22 -1.97
C MET A 296 10.22 -49.05 -1.00
N SER A 297 11.25 -48.84 -0.17
CA SER A 297 11.38 -47.67 0.70
C SER A 297 11.18 -46.38 -0.12
N ALA A 298 10.68 -45.31 0.51
CA ALA A 298 10.52 -44.01 -0.13
C ALA A 298 11.82 -43.52 -0.81
N VAL A 299 12.98 -43.88 -0.24
CA VAL A 299 14.30 -43.61 -0.84
C VAL A 299 14.55 -44.45 -2.09
N GLY A 300 14.08 -45.71 -2.11
CA GLY A 300 14.19 -46.57 -3.28
C GLY A 300 13.36 -46.08 -4.47
N ARG A 301 12.21 -45.44 -4.22
CA ARG A 301 11.41 -44.81 -5.29
C ARG A 301 12.10 -43.60 -5.90
N VAL A 302 12.77 -42.79 -5.09
CA VAL A 302 13.54 -41.64 -5.56
C VAL A 302 14.75 -42.10 -6.38
N ILE A 303 15.45 -43.14 -5.93
CA ILE A 303 16.58 -43.71 -6.68
C ILE A 303 16.10 -44.25 -8.04
N GLN A 304 14.99 -44.98 -8.09
CA GLN A 304 14.46 -45.48 -9.35
C GLN A 304 14.03 -44.34 -10.29
N GLN A 305 13.37 -43.30 -9.76
CA GLN A 305 12.96 -42.15 -10.56
C GLN A 305 14.15 -41.41 -11.18
N VAL A 306 15.25 -41.23 -10.43
CA VAL A 306 16.47 -40.59 -10.96
C VAL A 306 17.18 -41.47 -11.99
N VAL A 307 17.17 -42.79 -11.80
CA VAL A 307 17.74 -43.74 -12.77
C VAL A 307 16.92 -43.74 -14.08
N ASP A 308 15.60 -43.68 -13.98
CA ASP A 308 14.71 -43.61 -15.15
C ASP A 308 14.89 -42.26 -15.88
N GLU A 309 15.01 -41.13 -15.16
CA GLU A 309 15.28 -39.82 -15.78
C GLU A 309 16.63 -39.77 -16.51
N ILE A 310 17.69 -40.38 -15.96
CA ILE A 310 19.01 -40.46 -16.64
C ILE A 310 18.95 -41.37 -17.87
N ALA A 311 18.09 -42.39 -17.88
CA ALA A 311 17.92 -43.28 -19.03
C ALA A 311 17.11 -42.66 -20.18
N PHE A 312 16.30 -41.63 -19.91
CA PHE A 312 15.50 -40.91 -20.91
C PHE A 312 16.18 -39.66 -21.49
N ASP A 313 17.28 -39.19 -20.91
CA ASP A 313 17.99 -37.96 -21.33
C ASP A 313 19.22 -38.22 -22.23
N ILE A 314 19.31 -39.43 -22.81
CA ILE A 314 20.34 -39.80 -23.80
C ILE A 314 19.66 -40.44 -25.02
N GLU A 315 18.93 -39.64 -25.81
CA GLU A 315 18.66 -39.94 -27.22
C GLU A 315 18.89 -38.67 -28.05
N ASP A 316 19.62 -38.84 -29.14
CA ASP A 316 20.38 -37.84 -29.89
C ASP A 316 19.49 -36.80 -30.62
N GLU A 317 19.77 -35.50 -30.42
CA GLU A 317 19.31 -34.44 -31.32
C GLU A 317 20.11 -34.51 -32.63
N ASP A 318 19.67 -35.35 -33.57
CA ASP A 318 20.11 -35.29 -34.96
C ASP A 318 19.61 -33.98 -35.59
N PHE A 319 20.58 -33.12 -35.92
CA PHE A 319 20.41 -31.81 -36.52
C PHE A 319 20.26 -31.97 -38.05
N ASP A 320 19.04 -32.18 -38.54
CA ASP A 320 18.76 -32.15 -39.98
C ASP A 320 18.67 -30.71 -40.49
N VAL A 321 19.78 -30.25 -41.09
CA VAL A 321 19.81 -29.11 -42.01
C VAL A 321 19.50 -29.66 -43.40
N ASP A 322 18.39 -29.23 -44.01
CA ASP A 322 18.26 -29.30 -45.46
C ASP A 322 17.73 -27.97 -46.02
N GLU A 323 18.59 -27.34 -46.82
CA GLU A 323 18.29 -26.25 -47.72
C GLU A 323 17.48 -26.79 -48.90
N THR A 324 16.28 -26.26 -49.15
CA THR A 324 15.81 -26.13 -50.53
C THR A 324 15.11 -24.79 -50.74
N VAL A 325 15.78 -23.99 -51.55
CA VAL A 325 15.30 -22.81 -52.27
C VAL A 325 14.10 -23.22 -53.13
N GLU A 326 13.04 -22.40 -53.19
CA GLU A 326 12.37 -22.04 -54.45
C GLU A 326 11.69 -20.67 -54.33
N GLU A 327 12.09 -19.79 -55.24
CA GLU A 327 11.47 -18.51 -55.53
C GLU A 327 10.12 -18.72 -56.22
N SER A 328 9.13 -17.87 -55.94
CA SER A 328 8.21 -17.38 -56.98
C SER A 328 7.39 -16.18 -56.48
N ASP A 329 7.63 -15.05 -57.14
CA ASP A 329 6.79 -13.87 -57.18
C ASP A 329 5.37 -14.19 -57.65
N SER A 330 4.35 -13.53 -57.09
CA SER A 330 3.43 -12.74 -57.91
C SER A 330 2.44 -11.92 -57.07
N SER A 331 2.39 -10.65 -57.44
CA SER A 331 1.41 -9.61 -57.16
C SER A 331 -0.07 -10.06 -57.11
N SER A 332 -0.87 -9.43 -56.25
CA SER A 332 -1.63 -8.21 -56.63
C SER A 332 -2.96 -8.04 -55.87
N TYR A 333 -3.30 -6.76 -55.71
CA TYR A 333 -4.60 -6.15 -55.40
C TYR A 333 -5.09 -6.11 -53.95
N GLY A 334 -4.83 -4.96 -53.33
CA GLY A 334 -5.70 -4.40 -52.32
C GLY A 334 -7.08 -4.00 -52.87
N SER A 335 -8.01 -3.84 -51.94
CA SER A 335 -9.24 -3.08 -52.17
C SER A 335 -9.59 -2.33 -50.88
N SER A 336 -9.48 -1.01 -50.96
CA SER A 336 -10.02 -0.05 -50.02
C SER A 336 -11.30 0.57 -50.61
N HIS A 337 -12.38 0.47 -49.84
CA HIS A 337 -13.30 1.56 -49.49
C HIS A 337 -14.32 2.13 -50.52
N VAL A 338 -15.51 2.46 -49.96
CA VAL A 338 -16.48 3.55 -50.31
C VAL A 338 -17.75 3.23 -51.15
N SER A 339 -18.85 3.09 -50.40
CA SER A 339 -20.14 3.84 -50.44
C SER A 339 -21.24 3.70 -51.53
N LYS A 340 -22.47 3.64 -50.96
CA LYS A 340 -23.69 4.47 -51.18
C LYS A 340 -24.90 3.87 -51.94
N SER A 341 -26.08 4.14 -51.33
CA SER A 341 -27.42 4.36 -51.95
C SER A 341 -28.17 3.08 -52.38
N SER A 342 -29.48 2.87 -52.28
CA SER A 342 -30.69 3.69 -52.01
C SER A 342 -31.89 2.72 -51.90
N LYS A 343 -32.95 3.13 -51.16
CA LYS A 343 -34.40 2.81 -51.30
C LYS A 343 -34.80 1.36 -51.64
N PHE A 344 -35.61 0.69 -50.83
CA PHE A 344 -37.01 0.99 -50.54
C PHE A 344 -37.42 0.35 -49.20
#